data_AF-A0A7W7HYP7-F1
#
_entry.id   AF-A0A7W7HYP7-F1
#
_cell.length_a   1.000
_cell.length_b   1.000
_cell.length_c   1.000
_cell.angle_alpha   90.00
_cell.angle_beta   90.00
_cell.angle_gamma   90.00
#
_symmetry.space_group_name_H-M   'P 1'
#
loop_
_entity.id
_entity.type
_entity.pdbx_description
1 polymer ?
#
loop_
_entity_poly.entity_id
_entity_poly.type
_entity_poly.pdbx_seq_one_letter_code
_entity_poly.pdbx_strand_id
1 'polypeptide(L)'
;MSTPIVTETETQPAPPAQRRGRWILIGGALAVVLVAAGGWFAYDRVIKEDPGVAACNAMREHADAVQGGAAAPMTGAEYATARAQFEESRYDDIREHGTSLIDLVSQIQKLGKDPGAGALAYLGPLATHTTGLQTACANHGVTLDLNLAGGGAPAGKAATTACAEVFQPGKVVDEGTAQAGCTGPGGQVRYVSAFECTDGRRLYQVDATTGAAAGYGFGGKPYVASADAAKDAKYGQAYRSCVG
;
A
#
# COMPACT_ATOMS: atom_id res chain seq x y z
N MET A 1 87.57 -19.26 -30.83
CA MET A 1 87.17 -18.90 -32.20
C MET A 1 85.65 -18.89 -32.24
N SER A 2 85.04 -17.72 -32.13
CA SER A 2 83.61 -17.49 -32.41
C SER A 2 83.48 -16.04 -32.87
N THR A 3 83.33 -15.85 -34.17
CA THR A 3 82.95 -14.58 -34.79
C THR A 3 81.42 -14.44 -34.80
N PRO A 4 80.87 -13.23 -34.63
CA PRO A 4 79.43 -12.97 -34.67
C PRO A 4 78.91 -12.85 -36.11
N ILE A 5 77.70 -13.32 -36.36
CA ILE A 5 76.95 -13.05 -37.60
C ILE A 5 75.82 -12.08 -37.28
N VAL A 6 75.88 -10.90 -37.89
CA VAL A 6 74.75 -10.02 -38.18
C VAL A 6 74.29 -10.36 -39.60
N THR A 7 73.00 -10.53 -39.83
CA THR A 7 72.39 -10.47 -41.17
C THR A 7 71.03 -9.79 -41.06
N GLU A 8 70.92 -8.67 -41.75
CA GLU A 8 69.75 -7.83 -41.94
C GLU A 8 69.02 -8.22 -43.24
N THR A 9 67.80 -7.70 -43.42
CA THR A 9 66.97 -7.65 -44.65
C THR A 9 66.05 -8.86 -44.80
N GLU A 10 64.73 -8.74 -44.99
CA GLU A 10 64.11 -8.00 -46.09
C GLU A 10 62.61 -7.75 -45.84
N THR A 11 62.20 -6.49 -46.00
CA THR A 11 60.80 -6.05 -46.12
C THR A 11 60.36 -6.21 -47.58
N GLN A 12 59.29 -6.96 -47.84
CA GLN A 12 58.57 -6.92 -49.13
C GLN A 12 57.17 -7.55 -49.03
N PRO A 13 56.23 -7.29 -49.97
CA PRO A 13 55.46 -6.05 -50.18
C PRO A 13 53.93 -6.30 -50.06
N ALA A 14 53.13 -5.23 -49.95
CA ALA A 14 51.67 -5.29 -50.15
C ALA A 14 51.30 -5.34 -51.64
N PRO A 15 50.31 -6.16 -52.06
CA PRO A 15 49.18 -5.64 -52.87
C PRO A 15 47.88 -6.49 -52.76
N PRO A 16 46.77 -6.19 -53.47
CA PRO A 16 46.17 -4.91 -53.82
C PRO A 16 44.68 -4.80 -53.35
N ALA A 17 44.12 -3.60 -53.43
CA ALA A 17 42.70 -3.35 -53.19
C ALA A 17 41.82 -3.84 -54.37
N GLN A 18 40.65 -4.47 -54.09
CA GLN A 18 39.37 -4.10 -54.72
C GLN A 18 38.14 -4.90 -54.21
N ARG A 19 37.19 -4.12 -53.68
CA ARG A 19 35.73 -4.09 -53.97
C ARG A 19 34.86 -5.35 -53.87
N ARG A 20 33.76 -5.12 -53.11
CA ARG A 20 32.38 -5.65 -53.20
C ARG A 20 32.04 -6.84 -52.30
N GLY A 21 31.28 -6.54 -51.25
CA GLY A 21 30.58 -7.52 -50.42
C GLY A 21 29.69 -6.87 -49.35
N ARG A 22 28.84 -5.92 -49.75
CA ARG A 22 27.77 -5.34 -48.90
C ARG A 22 26.78 -6.45 -48.48
N TRP A 23 26.98 -7.24 -47.42
CA TRP A 23 25.92 -8.14 -46.91
C TRP A 23 26.00 -8.57 -45.43
N ILE A 24 26.74 -7.86 -44.55
CA ILE A 24 26.70 -8.16 -43.10
C ILE A 24 26.17 -6.95 -42.33
N LEU A 25 24.90 -6.60 -42.50
CA LEU A 25 24.17 -5.67 -41.62
C LEU A 25 22.67 -6.04 -41.49
N ILE A 26 22.32 -7.33 -41.44
CA ILE A 26 20.93 -7.76 -41.16
C ILE A 26 20.85 -8.79 -40.00
N GLY A 27 21.92 -8.91 -39.19
CA GLY A 27 21.88 -9.70 -37.95
C GLY A 27 21.74 -8.84 -36.68
N GLY A 28 22.43 -7.70 -36.64
CA GLY A 28 22.49 -6.86 -35.44
C GLY A 28 21.23 -6.04 -35.18
N ALA A 29 20.53 -5.57 -36.23
CA ALA A 29 19.34 -4.75 -36.05
C ALA A 29 18.16 -5.55 -35.48
N LEU A 30 17.99 -6.82 -35.85
CA LEU A 30 16.90 -7.64 -35.30
C LEU A 30 17.16 -8.02 -33.83
N ALA A 31 18.42 -8.30 -33.46
CA ALA A 31 18.79 -8.57 -32.07
C ALA A 31 18.69 -7.31 -31.19
N VAL A 32 19.09 -6.14 -31.70
CA VAL A 32 18.91 -4.87 -31.00
C VAL A 32 17.43 -4.48 -30.95
N VAL A 33 16.62 -4.74 -31.96
CA VAL A 33 15.17 -4.50 -31.92
C VAL A 33 14.48 -5.51 -31.00
N LEU A 34 14.92 -6.76 -30.88
CA LEU A 34 14.35 -7.73 -29.94
C LEU A 34 14.80 -7.49 -28.49
N VAL A 35 16.03 -6.99 -28.27
CA VAL A 35 16.51 -6.54 -26.94
C VAL A 35 15.95 -5.17 -26.58
N ALA A 36 15.72 -4.28 -27.55
CA ALA A 36 15.06 -3.00 -27.31
C ALA A 36 13.55 -3.16 -27.20
N ALA A 37 12.90 -4.09 -27.90
CA ALA A 37 11.46 -4.38 -27.73
C ALA A 37 11.21 -5.25 -26.50
N GLY A 38 12.04 -6.28 -26.26
CA GLY A 38 11.99 -7.08 -25.03
C GLY A 38 12.43 -6.28 -23.80
N GLY A 39 13.41 -5.39 -23.98
CA GLY A 39 13.85 -4.41 -23.01
C GLY A 39 12.81 -3.33 -22.78
N TRP A 40 12.15 -2.79 -23.81
CA TRP A 40 11.04 -1.84 -23.66
C TRP A 40 9.81 -2.50 -23.04
N PHE A 41 9.46 -3.72 -23.39
CA PHE A 41 8.34 -4.45 -22.78
C PHE A 41 8.65 -4.87 -21.33
N ALA A 42 9.90 -5.20 -21.02
CA ALA A 42 10.35 -5.38 -19.64
C ALA A 42 10.44 -4.03 -18.89
N TYR A 43 10.91 -2.96 -19.53
CA TYR A 43 11.07 -1.63 -18.93
C TYR A 43 9.71 -0.95 -18.68
N ASP A 44 8.75 -1.10 -19.59
CA ASP A 44 7.37 -0.63 -19.41
C ASP A 44 6.64 -1.41 -18.31
N ARG A 45 7.03 -2.67 -18.06
CA ARG A 45 6.47 -3.51 -16.99
C ARG A 45 7.21 -3.41 -15.65
N VAL A 46 8.46 -2.92 -15.66
CA VAL A 46 9.37 -2.88 -14.48
C VAL A 46 9.58 -1.45 -13.96
N ILE A 47 9.47 -0.40 -14.80
CA ILE A 47 9.74 1.00 -14.43
C ILE A 47 8.48 1.88 -14.39
N LYS A 48 7.40 1.56 -15.14
CA LYS A 48 6.11 2.22 -14.86
C LYS A 48 5.60 1.73 -13.52
N GLU A 49 5.32 2.69 -12.65
CA GLU A 49 4.57 2.46 -11.43
C GLU A 49 3.28 1.70 -11.78
N ASP A 50 3.02 0.62 -11.06
CA ASP A 50 1.83 -0.20 -11.30
C ASP A 50 0.58 0.68 -11.21
N PRO A 51 -0.37 0.62 -12.16
CA PRO A 51 -1.51 1.53 -12.20
C PRO A 51 -2.36 1.45 -10.92
N GLY A 52 -2.42 0.29 -10.28
CA GLY A 52 -3.09 0.11 -8.99
C GLY A 52 -2.33 0.77 -7.84
N VAL A 53 -0.99 0.67 -7.82
CA VAL A 53 -0.15 1.40 -6.84
C VAL A 53 -0.20 2.91 -7.07
N ALA A 54 -0.19 3.36 -8.32
CA ALA A 54 -0.38 4.76 -8.68
C ALA A 54 -1.75 5.28 -8.21
N ALA A 55 -2.80 4.48 -8.34
CA ALA A 55 -4.12 4.79 -7.77
C ALA A 55 -4.08 4.82 -6.23
N CYS A 56 -3.39 3.90 -5.56
CA CYS A 56 -3.15 3.98 -4.11
C CYS A 56 -2.44 5.30 -3.75
N ASN A 57 -1.43 5.72 -4.51
CA ASN A 57 -0.72 6.97 -4.26
C ASN A 57 -1.60 8.20 -4.48
N ALA A 58 -2.40 8.22 -5.54
CA ALA A 58 -3.38 9.28 -5.79
C ALA A 58 -4.43 9.37 -4.68
N MET A 59 -4.93 8.23 -4.19
CA MET A 59 -5.86 8.19 -3.06
C MET A 59 -5.23 8.70 -1.76
N ARG A 60 -3.94 8.44 -1.53
CA ARG A 60 -3.21 8.99 -0.39
C ARG A 60 -3.07 10.51 -0.49
N GLU A 61 -2.72 11.02 -1.67
CA GLU A 61 -2.60 12.46 -1.93
C GLU A 61 -3.94 13.20 -1.83
N HIS A 62 -5.04 12.50 -2.08
CA HIS A 62 -6.39 13.05 -2.05
C HIS A 62 -7.28 12.49 -0.94
N ALA A 63 -6.71 11.88 0.11
CA ALA A 63 -7.46 11.27 1.20
C ALA A 63 -8.43 12.27 1.87
N ASP A 64 -7.99 13.52 2.01
CA ASP A 64 -8.78 14.62 2.58
C ASP A 64 -10.01 14.97 1.73
N ALA A 65 -9.94 14.79 0.40
CA ALA A 65 -11.05 15.07 -0.50
C ALA A 65 -12.14 13.97 -0.44
N VAL A 66 -11.75 12.74 -0.10
CA VAL A 66 -12.67 11.60 0.06
C VAL A 66 -13.43 11.68 1.38
N GLN A 67 -12.83 12.28 2.42
CA GLN A 67 -13.44 12.43 3.74
C GLN A 67 -14.49 13.57 3.83
N GLY A 68 -14.53 14.48 2.83
CA GLY A 68 -15.31 15.73 2.85
C GLY A 68 -16.80 15.65 2.50
N GLY A 69 -17.35 14.46 2.24
CA GLY A 69 -18.79 14.28 1.96
C GLY A 69 -19.12 14.05 0.49
N ALA A 70 -20.39 13.69 0.26
CA ALA A 70 -20.92 13.07 -0.95
C ALA A 70 -20.36 13.67 -2.26
N ALA A 71 -19.39 12.96 -2.85
CA ALA A 71 -18.93 13.24 -4.20
C ALA A 71 -20.12 13.17 -5.17
N ALA A 72 -20.11 14.04 -6.18
CA ALA A 72 -21.09 13.95 -7.25
C ALA A 72 -21.07 12.52 -7.83
N PRO A 73 -22.24 11.96 -8.21
CA PRO A 73 -22.30 10.64 -8.78
C PRO A 73 -21.39 10.57 -10.01
N MET A 74 -20.47 9.60 -10.00
CA MET A 74 -19.53 9.39 -11.10
C MET A 74 -20.30 9.08 -12.37
N THR A 75 -19.93 9.74 -13.46
CA THR A 75 -20.38 9.40 -14.80
C THR A 75 -19.85 8.03 -15.20
N GLY A 76 -20.47 7.39 -16.22
CA GLY A 76 -20.02 6.09 -16.70
C GLY A 76 -18.55 6.07 -17.18
N ALA A 77 -18.08 7.18 -17.75
CA ALA A 77 -16.70 7.33 -18.19
C ALA A 77 -15.72 7.45 -17.01
N GLU A 78 -16.10 8.18 -15.96
CA GLU A 78 -15.30 8.31 -14.73
C GLU A 78 -15.22 6.97 -13.98
N TYR A 79 -16.33 6.23 -13.89
CA TYR A 79 -16.34 4.88 -13.34
C TYR A 79 -15.41 3.94 -14.12
N ALA A 80 -15.51 3.91 -15.45
CA ALA A 80 -14.68 3.03 -16.28
C ALA A 80 -13.19 3.36 -16.14
N THR A 81 -12.85 4.65 -16.08
CA THR A 81 -11.47 5.12 -15.88
C THR A 81 -10.95 4.75 -14.50
N ALA A 82 -11.73 4.99 -13.44
CA ALA A 82 -11.35 4.65 -12.07
C ALA A 82 -11.19 3.14 -11.87
N ARG A 83 -12.10 2.35 -12.46
CA ARG A 83 -12.03 0.88 -12.42
C ARG A 83 -10.80 0.34 -13.16
N ALA A 84 -10.49 0.88 -14.34
CA ALA A 84 -9.36 0.43 -15.14
C ALA A 84 -8.01 0.57 -14.41
N GLN A 85 -7.84 1.63 -13.61
CA GLN A 85 -6.63 1.83 -12.79
C GLN A 85 -6.35 0.65 -11.85
N PHE A 86 -7.39 0.08 -11.24
CA PHE A 86 -7.24 -1.10 -10.38
C PHE A 86 -7.23 -2.39 -11.18
N GLU A 87 -8.05 -2.52 -12.23
CA GLU A 87 -8.14 -3.73 -13.05
C GLU A 87 -6.83 -4.03 -13.80
N GLU A 88 -6.10 -3.00 -14.22
CA GLU A 88 -4.82 -3.15 -14.91
C GLU A 88 -3.63 -3.42 -13.95
N SER A 89 -3.86 -3.46 -12.64
CA SER A 89 -2.82 -3.75 -11.67
C SER A 89 -2.25 -5.17 -11.83
N ARG A 90 -0.92 -5.28 -11.73
CA ARG A 90 -0.20 -6.56 -11.70
C ARG A 90 -0.36 -7.31 -10.38
N TYR A 91 -0.92 -6.67 -9.36
CA TYR A 91 -1.11 -7.23 -8.03
C TYR A 91 -2.56 -7.66 -7.82
N ASP A 92 -2.75 -8.95 -7.59
CA ASP A 92 -4.07 -9.57 -7.53
C ASP A 92 -4.94 -9.01 -6.39
N ASP A 93 -4.34 -8.67 -5.25
CA ASP A 93 -5.00 -8.08 -4.08
C ASP A 93 -5.47 -6.64 -4.32
N ILE A 94 -4.66 -5.82 -5.00
CA ILE A 94 -5.06 -4.47 -5.43
C ILE A 94 -6.18 -4.54 -6.46
N ARG A 95 -6.09 -5.45 -7.46
CA ARG A 95 -7.17 -5.64 -8.44
C ARG A 95 -8.49 -5.99 -7.75
N GLU A 96 -8.46 -6.99 -6.87
CA GLU A 96 -9.65 -7.52 -6.20
C GLU A 96 -10.33 -6.47 -5.34
N HIS A 97 -9.60 -5.87 -4.39
CA HIS A 97 -10.21 -4.91 -3.47
C HIS A 97 -10.47 -3.55 -4.12
N GLY A 98 -9.63 -3.12 -5.05
CA GLY A 98 -9.76 -1.84 -5.74
C GLY A 98 -10.96 -1.79 -6.69
N THR A 99 -11.12 -2.80 -7.55
CA THR A 99 -12.28 -2.85 -8.46
C THR A 99 -13.60 -3.03 -7.71
N SER A 100 -13.62 -3.87 -6.66
CA SER A 100 -14.79 -4.07 -5.82
C SER A 100 -15.20 -2.80 -5.08
N LEU A 101 -14.23 -1.99 -4.62
CA LEU A 101 -14.51 -0.71 -3.98
C LEU A 101 -15.18 0.27 -4.96
N ILE A 102 -14.65 0.40 -6.18
CA ILE A 102 -15.24 1.27 -7.21
C ILE A 102 -16.66 0.81 -7.59
N ASP A 103 -16.90 -0.50 -7.65
CA ASP A 103 -18.23 -1.05 -7.91
C ASP A 103 -19.22 -0.74 -6.80
N LEU A 104 -18.81 -0.89 -5.55
CA LEU A 104 -19.63 -0.58 -4.38
C LEU A 104 -19.96 0.91 -4.31
N VAL A 105 -18.97 1.79 -4.51
CA VAL A 105 -19.18 3.23 -4.54
C VAL A 105 -20.14 3.63 -5.66
N SER A 106 -19.99 3.06 -6.86
CA SER A 106 -20.92 3.30 -7.97
C SER A 106 -22.35 2.83 -7.66
N GLN A 107 -22.50 1.66 -7.03
CA GLN A 107 -23.80 1.14 -6.61
C GLN A 107 -24.45 2.04 -5.56
N ILE A 108 -23.71 2.48 -4.55
CA ILE A 108 -24.20 3.38 -3.49
C ILE A 108 -24.65 4.71 -4.10
N GLN A 109 -23.88 5.29 -5.02
CA GLN A 109 -24.25 6.55 -5.68
C GLN A 109 -25.54 6.44 -6.52
N LYS A 110 -25.82 5.26 -7.09
CA LYS A 110 -27.07 4.99 -7.84
C LYS A 110 -28.30 4.90 -6.94
N LEU A 111 -28.15 4.68 -5.64
CA LEU A 111 -29.26 4.68 -4.67
C LEU A 111 -29.83 6.10 -4.43
N GLY A 112 -29.14 7.15 -4.88
CA GLY A 112 -29.62 8.53 -4.78
C GLY A 112 -29.48 9.15 -3.39
N LYS A 113 -30.16 10.28 -3.17
CA LYS A 113 -30.04 11.11 -1.95
C LYS A 113 -30.79 10.58 -0.72
N ASP A 114 -31.62 9.54 -0.86
CA ASP A 114 -32.29 8.84 0.22
C ASP A 114 -31.74 7.41 0.39
N PRO A 115 -30.50 7.27 0.90
CA PRO A 115 -29.80 5.99 0.97
C PRO A 115 -30.47 4.95 1.88
N GLY A 116 -31.32 5.37 2.82
CA GLY A 116 -32.20 4.53 3.65
C GLY A 116 -31.56 3.24 4.19
N ALA A 117 -32.41 2.25 4.50
CA ALA A 117 -31.97 0.90 4.91
C ALA A 117 -31.16 0.16 3.82
N GLY A 118 -31.19 0.63 2.57
CA GLY A 118 -30.48 0.02 1.44
C GLY A 118 -28.97 0.23 1.51
N ALA A 119 -28.49 1.41 1.90
CA ALA A 119 -27.06 1.70 2.05
C ALA A 119 -26.41 0.95 3.22
N LEU A 120 -27.17 0.62 4.26
CA LEU A 120 -26.67 -0.16 5.41
C LEU A 120 -26.18 -1.55 4.99
N ALA A 121 -26.80 -2.17 4.00
CA ALA A 121 -26.38 -3.46 3.46
C ALA A 121 -25.00 -3.40 2.78
N TYR A 122 -24.60 -2.22 2.31
CA TYR A 122 -23.31 -2.01 1.65
C TYR A 122 -22.20 -1.63 2.63
N LEU A 123 -22.50 -1.25 3.88
CA LEU A 123 -21.48 -0.86 4.86
C LEU A 123 -20.50 -2.00 5.19
N GLY A 124 -20.99 -3.24 5.32
CA GLY A 124 -20.15 -4.41 5.56
C GLY A 124 -19.17 -4.65 4.41
N PRO A 125 -19.64 -4.88 3.18
CA PRO A 125 -18.78 -5.04 2.01
C PRO A 125 -17.86 -3.84 1.77
N LEU A 126 -18.35 -2.61 1.94
CA LEU A 126 -17.55 -1.40 1.81
C LEU A 126 -16.38 -1.43 2.80
N ALA A 127 -16.65 -1.66 4.08
CA ALA A 127 -15.61 -1.77 5.10
C ALA A 127 -14.60 -2.86 4.75
N THR A 128 -15.05 -4.05 4.35
CA THR A 128 -14.18 -5.17 3.95
C THR A 128 -13.25 -4.80 2.79
N HIS A 129 -13.79 -4.22 1.71
CA HIS A 129 -12.98 -3.88 0.54
C HIS A 129 -12.11 -2.65 0.79
N THR A 130 -12.52 -1.71 1.63
CA THR A 130 -11.67 -0.60 2.06
C THR A 130 -10.48 -1.09 2.90
N THR A 131 -10.70 -1.91 3.93
CA THR A 131 -9.62 -2.45 4.76
C THR A 131 -8.72 -3.39 3.96
N GLY A 132 -9.30 -4.18 3.05
CA GLY A 132 -8.56 -5.04 2.13
C GLY A 132 -7.67 -4.23 1.20
N LEU A 133 -8.20 -3.14 0.62
CA LEU A 133 -7.43 -2.25 -0.25
C LEU A 133 -6.33 -1.50 0.52
N GLN A 134 -6.60 -1.02 1.73
CA GLN A 134 -5.58 -0.41 2.59
C GLN A 134 -4.43 -1.38 2.85
N THR A 135 -4.75 -2.64 3.17
CA THR A 135 -3.76 -3.70 3.39
C THR A 135 -2.97 -4.01 2.12
N ALA A 136 -3.64 -4.15 0.98
CA ALA A 136 -3.03 -4.40 -0.32
C ALA A 136 -2.07 -3.26 -0.73
N CYS A 137 -2.51 -2.02 -0.63
CA CYS A 137 -1.66 -0.85 -0.88
C CYS A 137 -0.46 -0.81 0.09
N ALA A 138 -0.65 -1.16 1.37
CA ALA A 138 0.42 -1.18 2.37
C ALA A 138 1.47 -2.26 2.08
N ASN A 139 1.07 -3.44 1.59
CA ASN A 139 1.98 -4.50 1.12
C ASN A 139 2.88 -4.02 -0.03
N HIS A 140 2.44 -2.99 -0.76
CA HIS A 140 3.17 -2.37 -1.86
C HIS A 140 3.76 -0.99 -1.52
N GLY A 141 3.85 -0.65 -0.22
CA GLY A 141 4.56 0.54 0.27
C GLY A 141 3.73 1.82 0.34
N VAL A 142 2.41 1.75 0.13
CA VAL A 142 1.49 2.89 0.17
C VAL A 142 0.50 2.75 1.33
N THR A 143 0.64 3.58 2.36
CA THR A 143 -0.29 3.59 3.50
C THR A 143 -1.45 4.53 3.21
N LEU A 144 -2.67 3.99 3.24
CA LEU A 144 -3.93 4.70 3.04
C LEU A 144 -4.70 4.83 4.36
N ASP A 145 -5.29 6.00 4.59
CA ASP A 145 -6.22 6.23 5.71
C ASP A 145 -7.61 6.53 5.16
N LEU A 146 -8.28 5.48 4.68
CA LEU A 146 -9.63 5.55 4.12
C LEU A 146 -10.63 5.20 5.22
N ASN A 147 -10.82 6.11 6.17
CA ASN A 147 -11.89 5.93 7.15
C ASN A 147 -13.24 6.34 6.55
N LEU A 148 -13.94 5.36 5.97
CA LEU A 148 -15.26 5.54 5.35
C LEU A 148 -16.43 5.36 6.33
N ALA A 149 -16.15 4.97 7.58
CA ALA A 149 -17.14 4.83 8.64
C ALA A 149 -17.49 6.20 9.26
N GLY A 150 -18.21 7.03 8.50
CA GLY A 150 -19.13 8.05 9.01
C GLY A 150 -18.66 8.97 10.12
N GLY A 151 -18.08 10.12 9.74
CA GLY A 151 -17.98 11.29 10.60
C GLY A 151 -16.81 12.15 10.20
N GLY A 152 -17.06 13.20 9.41
CA GLY A 152 -16.05 14.21 9.12
C GLY A 152 -15.54 14.82 10.42
N ALA A 153 -14.37 14.38 10.88
CA ALA A 153 -13.53 15.22 11.71
C ALA A 153 -12.82 16.16 10.75
N PRO A 154 -13.04 17.49 10.82
CA PRO A 154 -12.34 18.41 9.93
C PRO A 154 -10.83 18.21 10.08
N ALA A 155 -10.13 18.23 8.95
CA ALA A 155 -8.70 18.51 8.86
C ALA A 155 -8.44 19.91 9.45
N GLY A 156 -8.44 19.95 10.77
CA GLY A 156 -8.48 21.17 11.55
C GLY A 156 -7.77 20.91 12.83
N LYS A 157 -6.52 20.41 12.77
CA LYS A 157 -5.56 20.42 13.88
C LYS A 157 -6.23 20.09 15.23
N ALA A 158 -7.10 19.08 15.26
CA ALA A 158 -7.50 18.50 16.52
C ALA A 158 -6.24 17.80 17.00
N ALA A 159 -5.65 18.26 18.09
CA ALA A 159 -4.54 17.58 18.72
C ALA A 159 -5.02 16.18 19.12
N THR A 160 -4.92 15.23 18.20
CA THR A 160 -5.13 13.81 18.45
C THR A 160 -4.16 13.43 19.54
N THR A 161 -4.70 12.99 20.67
CA THR A 161 -3.94 12.59 21.85
C THR A 161 -2.82 11.65 21.42
N ALA A 162 -1.61 11.86 21.93
CA ALA A 162 -0.48 11.06 21.52
C ALA A 162 -0.71 9.59 21.95
N CYS A 163 -0.28 8.62 21.15
CA CYS A 163 -0.41 7.21 21.55
C CYS A 163 0.29 6.93 22.88
N ALA A 164 1.40 7.63 23.15
CA ALA A 164 2.11 7.57 24.43
C ALA A 164 1.32 8.13 25.64
N GLU A 165 0.29 8.96 25.39
CA GLU A 165 -0.62 9.47 26.42
C GLU A 165 -1.82 8.54 26.64
N VAL A 166 -2.34 7.95 25.55
CA VAL A 166 -3.46 6.99 25.60
C VAL A 166 -3.03 5.67 26.25
N PHE A 167 -1.86 5.14 25.86
CA PHE A 167 -1.37 3.83 26.28
C PHE A 167 -0.22 3.95 27.27
N GLN A 168 -0.55 4.48 28.45
CA GLN A 168 0.38 4.58 29.57
C GLN A 168 0.25 3.36 30.49
N PRO A 169 1.35 2.68 30.86
CA PRO A 169 1.29 1.55 31.77
C PRO A 169 0.59 1.91 33.08
N GLY A 170 -0.42 1.12 33.46
CA GLY A 170 -1.24 1.34 34.65
C GLY A 170 -2.37 2.36 34.50
N LYS A 171 -2.42 3.13 33.41
CA LYS A 171 -3.58 4.00 33.10
C LYS A 171 -4.69 3.22 32.41
N VAL A 172 -5.92 3.64 32.67
CA VAL A 172 -7.10 3.10 32.00
C VAL A 172 -7.05 3.45 30.50
N VAL A 173 -7.25 2.45 29.65
CA VAL A 173 -7.36 2.65 28.19
C VAL A 173 -8.66 3.39 27.90
N ASP A 174 -8.53 4.61 27.39
CA ASP A 174 -9.65 5.40 26.88
C ASP A 174 -10.13 4.80 25.56
N GLU A 175 -11.29 4.14 25.59
CA GLU A 175 -11.77 3.36 24.46
C GLU A 175 -12.13 4.23 23.25
N GLY A 176 -12.75 5.39 23.48
CA GLY A 176 -13.11 6.32 22.41
C GLY A 176 -11.88 6.82 21.66
N THR A 177 -10.84 7.23 22.39
CA THR A 177 -9.58 7.69 21.81
C THR A 177 -8.82 6.56 21.13
N ALA A 178 -8.79 5.37 21.74
CA ALA A 178 -8.13 4.20 21.15
C ALA A 178 -8.79 3.75 19.84
N GLN A 179 -10.12 3.90 19.70
CA GLN A 179 -10.85 3.61 18.47
C GLN A 179 -10.68 4.69 17.41
N ALA A 180 -10.69 5.97 17.80
CA ALA A 180 -10.54 7.09 16.89
C ALA A 180 -9.13 7.20 16.27
N GLY A 181 -8.15 6.49 16.85
CA GLY A 181 -6.75 6.60 16.48
C GLY A 181 -6.03 7.67 17.31
N CYS A 182 -4.71 7.49 17.46
CA CYS A 182 -3.86 8.37 18.27
C CYS A 182 -2.64 8.82 17.46
N THR A 183 -1.95 9.87 17.92
CA THR A 183 -0.81 10.40 17.17
C THR A 183 0.52 9.81 17.61
N GLY A 184 1.30 9.34 16.63
CA GLY A 184 2.69 8.92 16.84
C GLY A 184 3.67 10.10 16.91
N PRO A 185 4.97 9.84 17.12
CA PRO A 185 5.99 10.88 17.38
C PRO A 185 6.19 11.90 16.24
N GLY A 186 5.76 11.59 15.02
CA GLY A 186 5.88 12.46 13.84
C GLY A 186 4.57 13.16 13.44
N GLY A 187 3.55 13.15 14.30
CA GLY A 187 2.26 13.78 13.99
C GLY A 187 1.29 12.89 13.20
N GLN A 188 1.74 11.75 12.70
CA GLN A 188 0.89 10.81 11.96
C GLN A 188 -0.14 10.13 12.88
N VAL A 189 -1.37 9.99 12.39
CA VAL A 189 -2.41 9.18 13.04
C VAL A 189 -2.02 7.71 12.93
N ARG A 190 -2.20 6.96 14.03
CA ARG A 190 -1.93 5.54 14.16
C ARG A 190 -3.17 4.85 14.69
N TYR A 191 -3.62 3.84 13.97
CA TYR A 191 -4.63 2.91 14.46
C TYR A 191 -3.93 1.76 15.15
N VAL A 192 -4.49 1.38 16.29
CA VAL A 192 -3.95 0.34 17.15
C VAL A 192 -4.76 -0.90 16.94
N SER A 193 -4.08 -2.05 16.85
CA SER A 193 -4.77 -3.32 16.62
C SER A 193 -5.71 -3.59 17.79
N ALA A 194 -6.98 -3.90 17.48
CA ALA A 194 -7.99 -4.22 18.46
C ALA A 194 -8.72 -5.51 18.07
N PHE A 195 -8.88 -6.41 19.03
CA PHE A 195 -9.67 -7.63 18.88
C PHE A 195 -10.99 -7.47 19.61
N GLU A 196 -12.10 -7.73 18.92
CA GLU A 196 -13.42 -7.77 19.54
C GLU A 196 -13.60 -9.10 20.26
N CYS A 197 -13.99 -9.03 21.53
CA CYS A 197 -14.22 -10.17 22.39
C CYS A 197 -15.65 -10.68 22.23
N THR A 198 -15.86 -11.94 22.61
CA THR A 198 -17.19 -12.59 22.64
C THR A 198 -18.18 -11.89 23.59
N ASP A 199 -17.68 -11.13 24.56
CA ASP A 199 -18.48 -10.32 25.50
C ASP A 199 -18.64 -8.84 25.07
N GLY A 200 -18.25 -8.50 23.84
CA GLY A 200 -18.37 -7.16 23.25
C GLY A 200 -17.29 -6.17 23.70
N ARG A 201 -16.37 -6.56 24.59
CA ARG A 201 -15.20 -5.72 24.93
C ARG A 201 -14.18 -5.74 23.79
N ARG A 202 -13.25 -4.78 23.81
CA ARG A 202 -12.10 -4.78 22.89
C ARG A 202 -10.79 -4.95 23.65
N LEU A 203 -9.94 -5.82 23.13
CA LEU A 203 -8.56 -6.01 23.55
C LEU A 203 -7.63 -5.28 22.58
N TYR A 204 -6.97 -4.23 23.05
CA TYR A 204 -6.00 -3.46 22.29
C TYR A 204 -4.61 -4.08 22.43
N GLN A 205 -3.90 -4.18 21.32
CA GLN A 205 -2.50 -4.57 21.24
C GLN A 205 -1.73 -3.42 20.59
N VAL A 206 -0.73 -2.90 21.32
CA VAL A 206 0.05 -1.74 20.92
C VAL A 206 1.50 -2.19 20.75
N ASP A 207 2.07 -1.88 19.60
CA ASP A 207 3.50 -2.07 19.35
C ASP A 207 4.27 -0.76 19.50
N ALA A 208 5.60 -0.86 19.58
CA ALA A 208 6.48 0.29 19.78
C ALA A 208 6.49 1.28 18.60
N THR A 209 6.04 0.88 17.41
CA THR A 209 6.01 1.75 16.21
C THR A 209 4.95 2.85 16.32
N THR A 210 3.98 2.69 17.21
CA THR A 210 3.00 3.72 17.57
C THR A 210 3.62 4.89 18.35
N GLY A 211 4.82 4.70 18.91
CA GLY A 211 5.46 5.65 19.83
C GLY A 211 4.99 5.55 21.28
N ALA A 212 4.04 4.65 21.58
CA ALA A 212 3.67 4.30 22.95
C ALA A 212 4.54 3.16 23.48
N ALA A 213 4.43 2.89 24.79
CA ALA A 213 5.00 1.67 25.36
C ALA A 213 4.29 0.46 24.76
N ALA A 214 5.04 -0.48 24.18
CA ALA A 214 4.48 -1.74 23.69
C ALA A 214 3.76 -2.49 24.82
N GLY A 215 2.69 -3.22 24.47
CA GLY A 215 1.83 -3.84 25.47
C GLY A 215 0.40 -4.10 24.99
N TYR A 216 -0.50 -4.24 25.95
CA TYR A 216 -1.89 -4.60 25.70
C TYR A 216 -2.82 -4.11 26.81
N GLY A 217 -4.12 -4.00 26.51
CA GLY A 217 -5.12 -3.66 27.52
C GLY A 217 -6.54 -3.74 26.97
N PHE A 218 -7.52 -3.97 27.85
CA PHE A 218 -8.93 -3.87 27.48
C PHE A 218 -9.40 -2.42 27.57
N GLY A 219 -10.34 -2.02 26.72
CA GLY A 219 -11.08 -0.77 26.89
C GLY A 219 -11.65 -0.64 28.32
N GLY A 220 -11.44 0.51 28.96
CA GLY A 220 -11.88 0.74 30.34
C GLY A 220 -11.09 -0.03 31.42
N LYS A 221 -9.97 -0.68 31.07
CA LYS A 221 -9.07 -1.34 32.03
C LYS A 221 -7.65 -0.76 31.98
N PRO A 222 -6.84 -0.95 33.04
CA PRO A 222 -5.44 -0.53 33.04
C PRO A 222 -4.65 -1.19 31.91
N TYR A 223 -3.88 -0.39 31.20
CA TYR A 223 -2.95 -0.80 30.18
C TYR A 223 -1.73 -1.50 30.79
N VAL A 224 -1.30 -2.60 30.18
CA VAL A 224 -0.19 -3.43 30.65
C VAL A 224 0.96 -3.33 29.67
N ALA A 225 2.10 -2.83 30.12
CA ALA A 225 3.32 -2.82 29.32
C ALA A 225 3.81 -4.25 29.09
N SER A 226 4.19 -4.55 27.85
CA SER A 226 4.85 -5.79 27.48
C SER A 226 5.81 -5.52 26.33
N ALA A 227 7.07 -5.92 26.50
CA ALA A 227 8.10 -5.71 25.48
C ALA A 227 7.79 -6.51 24.19
N ASP A 228 7.09 -7.64 24.32
CA ASP A 228 6.67 -8.49 23.21
C ASP A 228 5.35 -9.17 23.58
N ALA A 229 4.23 -8.53 23.23
CA ALA A 229 2.91 -9.06 23.54
C ALA A 229 2.70 -10.47 22.97
N ALA A 230 3.31 -10.83 21.83
CA ALA A 230 3.17 -12.16 21.25
C ALA A 230 3.83 -13.27 22.10
N LYS A 231 4.84 -12.93 22.89
CA LYS A 231 5.50 -13.85 23.83
C LYS A 231 5.01 -13.73 25.27
N ASP A 232 4.15 -12.76 25.55
CA ASP A 232 3.64 -12.53 26.89
C ASP A 232 2.53 -13.53 27.23
N ALA A 233 2.79 -14.38 28.23
CA ALA A 233 1.83 -15.37 28.68
C ALA A 233 0.51 -14.74 29.19
N LYS A 234 0.58 -13.54 29.77
CA LYS A 234 -0.60 -12.82 30.27
C LYS A 234 -1.40 -12.21 29.12
N TYR A 235 -0.74 -11.72 28.06
CA TYR A 235 -1.44 -11.34 26.83
C TYR A 235 -2.14 -12.55 26.22
N GLY A 236 -1.44 -13.68 26.07
CA GLY A 236 -2.03 -14.91 25.53
C GLY A 236 -3.24 -15.39 26.34
N GLN A 237 -3.22 -15.25 27.66
CA GLN A 237 -4.37 -15.54 28.53
C GLN A 237 -5.51 -14.55 28.31
N ALA A 238 -5.21 -13.24 28.24
CA ALA A 238 -6.21 -12.20 27.98
C ALA A 238 -6.88 -12.39 26.61
N TYR A 239 -6.09 -12.72 25.58
CA TYR A 239 -6.56 -13.00 24.24
C TYR A 239 -7.50 -14.20 24.19
N ARG A 240 -7.09 -15.37 24.74
CA ARG A 240 -7.97 -16.54 24.83
C ARG A 240 -9.27 -16.26 25.59
N SER A 241 -9.18 -15.50 26.68
CA SER A 241 -10.37 -15.13 27.45
C SER A 241 -11.29 -14.16 26.69
N CYS A 242 -10.74 -13.41 25.72
CA CYS A 242 -11.48 -12.48 24.86
C CYS A 242 -12.19 -13.23 23.73
N VAL A 243 -11.47 -14.10 23.01
CA VAL A 243 -12.01 -14.76 21.80
C VAL A 243 -12.78 -16.06 22.06
N GLY A 244 -12.66 -16.64 23.26
CA GLY A 244 -13.26 -17.94 23.61
C GLY A 244 -12.42 -19.12 23.15
#